data_AF-A0A814GZN6-F1
#
_entry.id   AF-A0A814GZN6-F1
#
_cell.length_a   1.000
_cell.length_b   1.000
_cell.length_c   1.000
_cell.angle_alpha   90.00
_cell.angle_beta   90.00
_cell.angle_gamma   90.00
#
_symmetry.space_group_name_H-M   'P 1'
#
loop_
_entity.id
_entity.type
_entity.pdbx_description
1 polymer ?
#
loop_
_entity_poly.entity_id
_entity_poly.type
_entity_poly.pdbx_seq_one_letter_code
_entity_poly.pdbx_strand_id
1 'polypeptide(L)'
;MAAKQIVTTYVTEPPTTTKTGTSTESTVGSVHKINMPDEQISLTAPVSVVSATSLSNPKGGGARGVFQSPSTYVRNLWTQILASSPMDKLFLLVFVIVSVIGIVLIIALNAALHRSIGTTFTCNLTYTWNTTGTIFVPDTLLESPQGIFIKNNIAYISDAADTPIIYSITTTGTTLTATITSAGLSSPQIVYVDQSNNMFVPDYDHACVFKFTTFGNVPTTPVVAGLIDTPGSNLSQLDGPTQLAFDSTETYMFIADSNNNRIIRFLTTATTGDTGVVVASGTDYGINEPYNLYYDSSSDYLYIANAQSGIVIRWKPFALSGTVVAGVAGSSGSSSSLLYGPGGVYYDAATQLLYVADVGNGRIMAYCNNDASGIMIVGTGIPGNGLTQLGAPYTMAFDSSWNLYVLDSSNSRVQQFIRL
;
A
#
# COMPACT_ATOMS: atom_id res chain seq x y z
N MET A 1 -31.47 -19.52 22.88
CA MET A 1 -31.15 -20.91 22.46
C MET A 1 -29.76 -20.92 21.88
N ALA A 2 -29.01 -21.97 22.18
CA ALA A 2 -27.58 -21.97 22.44
C ALA A 2 -26.66 -21.74 21.22
N ALA A 3 -25.62 -20.94 21.45
CA ALA A 3 -24.38 -20.94 20.70
C ALA A 3 -23.60 -22.24 20.99
N LYS A 4 -23.02 -22.87 19.97
CA LYS A 4 -22.15 -24.03 20.13
C LYS A 4 -20.71 -23.61 19.85
N GLN A 5 -20.02 -23.30 20.94
CA GLN A 5 -18.58 -23.06 21.03
C GLN A 5 -17.87 -24.42 20.95
N ILE A 6 -16.90 -24.57 20.05
CA ILE A 6 -16.03 -25.75 20.01
C ILE A 6 -14.80 -25.43 20.87
N VAL A 7 -14.74 -26.09 22.03
CA VAL A 7 -13.58 -26.14 22.91
C VAL A 7 -12.77 -27.37 22.52
N THR A 8 -11.51 -27.17 22.16
CA THR A 8 -10.55 -28.27 21.91
C THR A 8 -9.76 -28.52 23.19
N THR A 9 -10.05 -29.60 23.90
CA THR A 9 -9.26 -30.08 25.04
C THR A 9 -8.40 -31.24 24.58
N TYR A 10 -7.07 -31.13 24.77
CA TYR A 10 -6.11 -32.19 24.51
C TYR A 10 -6.07 -33.13 25.72
N VAL A 11 -6.27 -34.44 25.48
CA VAL A 11 -5.92 -35.50 26.43
C VAL A 11 -5.17 -36.58 25.67
N THR A 12 -3.98 -36.88 26.17
CA THR A 12 -3.00 -37.88 25.73
C THR A 12 -3.34 -39.26 26.29
N GLU A 13 -3.22 -40.33 25.50
CA GLU A 13 -3.09 -41.71 26.02
C GLU A 13 -1.98 -42.51 25.30
N PRO A 14 -1.28 -43.43 26.00
CA PRO A 14 -0.12 -44.19 25.49
C PRO A 14 -0.52 -45.54 24.83
N PRO A 15 0.42 -46.26 24.18
CA PRO A 15 0.09 -47.21 23.12
C PRO A 15 -0.01 -48.68 23.59
N THR A 16 -0.91 -49.46 23.00
CA THR A 16 -0.84 -50.93 23.03
C THR A 16 -1.38 -51.62 21.76
N THR A 17 -0.49 -52.43 21.16
CA THR A 17 -0.64 -53.79 20.61
C THR A 17 -1.66 -54.17 19.51
N THR A 18 -1.07 -54.52 18.35
CA THR A 18 -1.25 -55.72 17.49
C THR A 18 -2.60 -56.10 16.85
N LYS A 19 -2.51 -56.17 15.51
CA LYS A 19 -2.91 -57.22 14.56
C LYS A 19 -4.36 -57.34 14.06
N THR A 20 -4.40 -57.69 12.76
CA THR A 20 -5.45 -58.35 11.96
C THR A 20 -6.68 -57.49 11.66
N GLY A 21 -7.22 -57.39 10.44
CA GLY A 21 -6.95 -58.02 9.16
C GLY A 21 -8.08 -57.60 8.19
N THR A 22 -7.76 -57.63 6.89
CA THR A 22 -8.66 -57.93 5.75
C THR A 22 -9.92 -57.08 5.49
N SER A 23 -9.84 -56.35 4.36
CA SER A 23 -10.77 -56.29 3.22
C SER A 23 -12.28 -56.18 3.47
N THR A 24 -12.95 -55.19 2.86
CA THR A 24 -13.58 -55.30 1.51
C THR A 24 -14.28 -53.99 1.13
N GLU A 25 -14.36 -53.79 -0.17
CA GLU A 25 -14.97 -52.70 -0.93
C GLU A 25 -16.45 -52.44 -0.62
N SER A 26 -16.92 -51.20 -0.81
CA SER A 26 -18.21 -50.97 -1.47
C SER A 26 -18.26 -49.58 -2.11
N THR A 27 -18.93 -49.53 -3.25
CA THR A 27 -18.88 -48.49 -4.28
C THR A 27 -20.23 -47.76 -4.35
N VAL A 28 -20.20 -46.56 -4.97
CA VAL A 28 -21.30 -45.85 -5.66
C VAL A 28 -22.14 -44.85 -4.85
N GLY A 29 -22.25 -43.61 -5.36
CA GLY A 29 -23.30 -42.69 -4.91
C GLY A 29 -23.36 -41.24 -5.45
N SER A 30 -22.98 -40.99 -6.71
CA SER A 30 -23.45 -39.89 -7.60
C SER A 30 -23.57 -38.43 -7.12
N VAL A 31 -22.83 -37.60 -7.87
CA VAL A 31 -22.80 -36.13 -7.93
C VAL A 31 -23.97 -35.59 -8.78
N HIS A 32 -24.61 -34.49 -8.35
CA HIS A 32 -25.37 -33.60 -9.23
C HIS A 32 -24.45 -32.49 -9.77
N LYS A 33 -24.32 -32.42 -11.09
CA LYS A 33 -23.64 -31.35 -11.84
C LYS A 33 -24.59 -30.16 -12.05
N ILE A 34 -24.09 -28.95 -11.81
CA ILE A 34 -24.53 -27.74 -12.51
C ILE A 34 -23.33 -27.27 -13.32
N ASN A 35 -23.55 -27.00 -14.60
CA ASN A 35 -22.54 -26.74 -15.61
C ASN A 35 -22.86 -25.39 -16.26
N MET A 36 -21.87 -24.51 -16.43
CA MET A 36 -21.68 -23.54 -17.54
C MET A 36 -20.21 -23.02 -17.49
N PRO A 37 -19.64 -22.56 -18.62
CA PRO A 37 -18.37 -23.08 -19.12
C PRO A 37 -17.18 -22.13 -18.93
N ASP A 38 -16.05 -22.66 -18.49
CA ASP A 38 -14.73 -22.06 -18.73
C ASP A 38 -13.89 -23.03 -19.56
N GLU A 39 -13.38 -22.51 -20.66
CA GLU A 39 -12.47 -23.15 -21.60
C GLU A 39 -11.08 -23.28 -20.94
N GLN A 40 -10.88 -24.35 -20.18
CA GLN A 40 -9.59 -24.69 -19.57
C GLN A 40 -8.68 -25.36 -20.60
N ILE A 41 -7.75 -24.60 -21.18
CA ILE A 41 -6.59 -25.17 -21.88
C ILE A 41 -5.66 -25.77 -20.81
N SER A 42 -5.65 -27.09 -20.74
CA SER A 42 -4.82 -27.87 -19.82
C SER A 42 -3.40 -28.01 -20.37
N LEU A 43 -2.43 -27.35 -19.74
CA LEU A 43 -1.00 -27.65 -19.94
C LEU A 43 -0.52 -28.51 -18.76
N THR A 44 -0.52 -29.82 -18.94
CA THR A 44 0.14 -30.77 -18.03
C THR A 44 1.66 -30.62 -18.14
N ALA A 45 2.29 -30.09 -17.09
CA ALA A 45 3.70 -30.31 -16.78
C ALA A 45 3.80 -30.87 -15.35
N PRO A 46 4.65 -31.88 -15.07
CA PRO A 46 4.75 -32.44 -13.73
C PRO A 46 5.59 -31.51 -12.85
N VAL A 47 4.94 -30.76 -11.96
CA VAL A 47 5.60 -30.06 -10.85
C VAL A 47 5.49 -30.94 -9.61
N SER A 48 6.56 -31.64 -9.28
CA SER A 48 6.69 -32.34 -8.00
C SER A 48 6.97 -31.32 -6.90
N VAL A 49 5.92 -30.80 -6.26
CA VAL A 49 6.04 -30.09 -4.97
C VAL A 49 6.16 -31.17 -3.89
N VAL A 50 7.33 -31.29 -3.26
CA VAL A 50 7.45 -32.05 -2.01
C VAL A 50 7.46 -31.05 -0.86
N SER A 51 6.32 -30.93 -0.19
CA SER A 51 6.20 -30.29 1.11
C SER A 51 6.74 -31.23 2.19
N ALA A 52 7.69 -30.77 3.00
CA ALA A 52 8.16 -31.50 4.16
C ALA A 52 7.24 -31.18 5.35
N THR A 53 6.17 -31.97 5.52
CA THR A 53 5.49 -32.09 6.81
C THR A 53 5.78 -33.47 7.39
N SER A 54 6.16 -33.45 8.66
CA SER A 54 6.57 -34.57 9.50
C SER A 54 5.60 -35.75 9.46
N LEU A 55 6.10 -36.97 9.27
CA LEU A 55 5.44 -38.19 9.75
C LEU A 55 6.45 -39.33 9.98
N SER A 56 6.12 -40.12 10.99
CA SER A 56 6.90 -41.09 11.75
C SER A 56 7.41 -42.32 10.98
N ASN A 57 8.57 -42.79 11.44
CA ASN A 57 9.29 -44.00 11.03
C ASN A 57 8.50 -45.30 11.30
N PRO A 58 8.44 -46.26 10.35
CA PRO A 58 8.37 -47.67 10.69
C PRO A 58 9.60 -48.44 10.20
N LYS A 59 10.14 -49.26 11.11
CA LYS A 59 11.20 -50.23 10.89
C LYS A 59 10.83 -51.24 9.80
N GLY A 60 11.73 -51.47 8.85
CA GLY A 60 11.69 -52.64 7.96
C GLY A 60 12.55 -52.45 6.72
N GLY A 61 13.61 -53.25 6.57
CA GLY A 61 14.71 -53.08 5.62
C GLY A 61 14.36 -52.88 4.15
N GLY A 62 15.22 -52.09 3.47
CA GLY A 62 15.34 -52.05 2.02
C GLY A 62 15.63 -50.65 1.48
N ALA A 63 16.86 -50.45 0.97
CA ALA A 63 17.36 -49.26 0.27
C ALA A 63 17.44 -47.95 1.08
N ARG A 64 18.66 -47.63 1.57
CA ARG A 64 19.02 -46.25 1.91
C ARG A 64 19.01 -45.40 0.63
N GLY A 65 17.92 -44.70 0.38
CA GLY A 65 17.91 -43.59 -0.56
C GLY A 65 18.83 -42.48 -0.03
N VAL A 66 20.02 -42.36 -0.60
CA VAL A 66 20.89 -41.20 -0.37
C VAL A 66 20.21 -40.02 -1.06
N PHE A 67 19.52 -39.17 -0.30
CA PHE A 67 19.07 -37.87 -0.81
C PHE A 67 20.31 -37.05 -1.13
N GLN A 68 20.61 -36.93 -2.43
CA GLN A 68 21.65 -36.03 -2.90
C GLN A 68 21.17 -34.59 -2.71
N SER A 69 22.04 -33.72 -2.19
CA SER A 69 21.76 -32.29 -2.19
C SER A 69 21.49 -31.81 -3.64
N PRO A 70 20.66 -30.79 -3.85
CA PRO A 70 20.42 -30.23 -5.19
C PRO A 70 21.72 -29.90 -5.94
N SER A 71 22.75 -29.46 -5.20
CA SER A 71 24.09 -29.17 -5.72
C SER A 71 24.86 -30.42 -6.18
N THR A 72 24.60 -31.58 -5.59
CA THR A 72 25.23 -32.86 -5.98
C THR A 72 24.50 -33.47 -7.18
N TYR A 73 23.17 -33.34 -7.24
CA TYR A 73 22.35 -33.77 -8.38
C TYR A 73 22.73 -33.02 -9.67
N VAL A 74 22.83 -31.68 -9.58
CA VAL A 74 23.25 -30.85 -10.72
C VAL A 74 24.67 -31.19 -11.18
N ARG A 75 25.60 -31.44 -10.25
CA ARG A 75 26.99 -31.81 -10.57
C ARG A 75 27.10 -33.18 -11.25
N ASN A 76 26.28 -34.14 -10.83
CA ASN A 76 26.20 -35.47 -11.45
C ASN A 76 25.54 -35.42 -12.84
N LEU A 77 24.58 -34.53 -13.05
CA LEU A 77 23.98 -34.28 -14.37
C LEU A 77 25.02 -33.66 -15.33
N TRP A 78 25.79 -32.67 -14.86
CA TRP A 78 26.86 -32.04 -15.64
C TRP A 78 27.98 -33.01 -16.05
N THR A 79 28.38 -33.90 -15.15
CA THR A 79 29.41 -34.91 -15.46
C THR A 79 28.92 -35.95 -16.47
N GLN A 80 27.65 -36.34 -16.43
CA GLN A 80 27.04 -37.21 -17.44
C GLN A 80 26.92 -36.53 -18.81
N ILE A 81 26.59 -35.23 -18.85
CA ILE A 81 26.53 -34.43 -20.09
C ILE A 81 27.93 -34.24 -20.68
N LEU A 82 28.98 -34.09 -19.86
CA LEU A 82 30.36 -33.99 -20.35
C LEU A 82 30.89 -35.32 -20.91
N ALA A 83 30.37 -36.46 -20.42
CA ALA A 83 30.73 -37.80 -20.89
C ALA A 83 29.93 -38.28 -22.12
N SER A 84 28.88 -37.55 -22.53
CA SER A 84 28.04 -37.94 -23.67
C SER A 84 28.71 -37.69 -25.02
N SER A 85 28.21 -38.38 -26.05
CA SER A 85 28.78 -38.28 -27.40
C SER A 85 28.65 -36.85 -27.95
N PRO A 86 29.51 -36.44 -28.90
CA PRO A 86 29.40 -35.12 -29.53
C PRO A 86 28.00 -34.84 -30.13
N MET A 87 27.32 -35.88 -30.61
CA MET A 87 25.96 -35.77 -31.14
C MET A 87 24.92 -35.51 -30.03
N ASP A 88 25.04 -36.16 -28.87
CA ASP A 88 24.10 -35.95 -27.75
C ASP A 88 24.22 -34.54 -27.15
N LYS A 89 25.45 -33.99 -27.12
CA LYS A 89 25.69 -32.59 -26.70
C LYS A 89 25.06 -31.60 -27.68
N LEU A 90 25.11 -31.89 -28.97
CA LEU A 90 24.46 -31.07 -30.00
C LEU A 90 22.94 -31.13 -29.86
N PHE A 91 22.34 -32.30 -29.63
CA PHE A 91 20.91 -32.44 -29.36
C PHE A 91 20.47 -31.68 -28.11
N LEU A 92 21.22 -31.77 -27.02
CA LEU A 92 20.92 -31.05 -25.79
C LEU A 92 21.02 -29.53 -25.98
N LEU A 93 22.04 -29.05 -26.68
CA LEU A 93 22.21 -27.63 -26.99
C LEU A 93 21.05 -27.10 -27.84
N VAL A 94 20.65 -27.83 -28.88
CA VAL A 94 19.50 -27.48 -29.72
C VAL A 94 18.21 -27.46 -28.89
N PHE A 95 18.00 -28.45 -28.02
CA PHE A 95 16.82 -28.51 -27.15
C PHE A 95 16.75 -27.33 -26.17
N VAL A 96 17.87 -26.95 -25.54
CA VAL A 96 17.95 -25.78 -24.65
C VAL A 96 17.68 -24.50 -25.43
N ILE A 97 18.29 -24.32 -26.60
CA ILE A 97 18.09 -23.13 -27.43
C ILE A 97 16.61 -23.01 -27.85
N VAL A 98 15.99 -24.10 -28.32
CA VAL A 98 14.57 -24.11 -28.71
C VAL A 98 13.66 -23.84 -27.51
N SER A 99 13.98 -24.38 -26.34
CA SER A 99 13.19 -24.15 -25.11
C SER A 99 13.30 -22.70 -24.63
N VAL A 100 14.51 -22.12 -24.65
CA VAL A 100 14.74 -20.71 -24.26
C VAL A 100 14.07 -19.76 -25.26
N ILE A 101 14.21 -20.01 -26.57
CA ILE A 101 13.52 -19.23 -27.60
C ILE A 101 12.00 -19.35 -27.43
N GLY A 102 11.48 -20.54 -27.14
CA GLY A 102 10.06 -20.76 -26.88
C GLY A 102 9.55 -19.97 -25.67
N ILE A 103 10.28 -19.97 -24.55
CA ILE A 103 9.94 -19.18 -23.36
C ILE A 103 9.98 -17.68 -23.66
N VAL A 104 11.03 -17.20 -24.36
CA VAL A 104 11.14 -15.78 -24.76
C VAL A 104 10.00 -15.39 -25.70
N LEU A 105 9.61 -16.25 -26.65
CA LEU A 105 8.47 -16.02 -27.53
C LEU A 105 7.14 -16.04 -26.78
N ILE A 106 6.95 -16.90 -25.79
CA ILE A 106 5.74 -16.92 -24.95
C ILE A 106 5.66 -15.64 -24.10
N ILE A 107 6.79 -15.19 -23.52
CA ILE A 107 6.84 -13.92 -22.78
C ILE A 107 6.56 -12.74 -23.72
N ALA A 108 7.17 -12.72 -24.91
CA ALA A 108 6.94 -11.69 -25.92
C ALA A 108 5.50 -11.71 -26.44
N LEU A 109 4.91 -12.90 -26.64
CA LEU A 109 3.54 -13.08 -27.07
C LEU A 109 2.56 -12.68 -25.97
N ASN A 110 2.81 -13.00 -24.71
CA ASN A 110 2.00 -12.54 -23.58
C ASN A 110 2.10 -11.02 -23.40
N ALA A 111 3.30 -10.44 -23.54
CA ALA A 111 3.49 -8.99 -23.55
C ALA A 111 2.81 -8.31 -24.76
N ALA A 112 2.82 -8.95 -25.93
CA ALA A 112 2.14 -8.48 -27.14
C ALA A 112 0.61 -8.65 -27.04
N LEU A 113 0.11 -9.73 -26.43
CA LEU A 113 -1.30 -9.95 -26.13
C LEU A 113 -1.82 -8.94 -25.10
N HIS A 114 -1.03 -8.62 -24.06
CA HIS A 114 -1.35 -7.53 -23.14
C HIS A 114 -1.33 -6.15 -23.83
N ARG A 115 -0.51 -5.96 -24.87
CA ARG A 115 -0.54 -4.74 -25.72
C ARG A 115 -1.68 -4.75 -26.76
N SER A 116 -2.14 -5.92 -27.19
CA SER A 116 -3.12 -6.12 -28.27
C SER A 116 -4.56 -6.19 -27.76
N ILE A 117 -4.79 -6.59 -26.51
CA ILE A 117 -6.05 -6.35 -25.81
C ILE A 117 -5.99 -4.93 -25.26
N GLY A 118 -5.79 -3.97 -26.16
CA GLY A 118 -6.06 -2.57 -25.89
C GLY A 118 -7.57 -2.42 -25.83
N THR A 119 -8.19 -2.83 -24.73
CA THR A 119 -9.41 -2.15 -24.30
C THR A 119 -8.99 -0.69 -24.18
N THR A 120 -9.37 0.13 -25.13
CA THR A 120 -9.31 1.58 -25.00
C THR A 120 -10.16 1.92 -23.79
N PHE A 121 -9.54 1.93 -22.61
CA PHE A 121 -10.11 2.54 -21.43
C PHE A 121 -10.13 4.03 -21.75
N THR A 122 -11.27 4.52 -22.22
CA THR A 122 -11.50 5.96 -22.23
C THR A 122 -11.43 6.38 -20.77
N CYS A 123 -10.43 7.21 -20.43
CA CYS A 123 -10.29 7.76 -19.09
C CYS A 123 -11.50 8.66 -18.80
N ASN A 124 -12.55 8.07 -18.28
CA ASN A 124 -13.78 8.76 -17.93
C ASN A 124 -13.63 9.21 -16.48
N LEU A 125 -13.30 10.48 -16.29
CA LEU A 125 -13.45 11.11 -14.99
C LEU A 125 -14.89 10.92 -14.55
N THR A 126 -15.08 10.07 -13.53
CA THR A 126 -16.42 9.77 -13.01
C THR A 126 -16.97 10.96 -12.24
N TYR A 127 -16.06 11.78 -11.69
CA TYR A 127 -16.36 12.99 -10.94
C TYR A 127 -15.65 14.18 -11.56
N THR A 128 -16.38 15.29 -11.66
CA THR A 128 -15.85 16.60 -12.01
C THR A 128 -16.22 17.59 -10.92
N TRP A 129 -15.42 18.65 -10.81
CA TRP A 129 -15.62 19.70 -9.83
C TRP A 129 -15.73 21.04 -10.53
N ASN A 130 -16.32 22.02 -9.85
CA ASN A 130 -16.17 23.40 -10.27
C ASN A 130 -14.69 23.80 -10.30
N THR A 131 -14.32 24.68 -11.23
CA THR A 131 -12.92 25.12 -11.39
C THR A 131 -12.56 26.30 -10.48
N THR A 132 -13.57 26.97 -9.93
CA THR A 132 -13.41 28.06 -8.96
C THR A 132 -13.79 27.54 -7.57
N GLY A 133 -12.81 27.42 -6.70
CA GLY A 133 -13.01 26.99 -5.32
C GLY A 133 -13.66 28.06 -4.46
N THR A 134 -14.08 27.65 -3.27
CA THR A 134 -14.50 28.52 -2.18
C THR A 134 -13.55 28.35 -1.01
N ILE A 135 -13.34 29.41 -0.22
CA ILE A 135 -12.51 29.30 0.97
C ILE A 135 -13.30 28.56 2.05
N PHE A 136 -12.88 27.34 2.37
CA PHE A 136 -13.45 26.55 3.45
C PHE A 136 -12.83 26.94 4.80
N VAL A 137 -11.51 27.08 4.83
CA VAL A 137 -10.77 27.61 5.98
C VAL A 137 -9.84 28.72 5.51
N PRO A 138 -9.94 29.94 6.07
CA PRO A 138 -9.14 31.07 5.64
C PRO A 138 -7.73 31.07 6.25
N ASP A 139 -6.86 31.87 5.62
CA ASP A 139 -5.50 32.24 6.07
C ASP A 139 -5.46 33.05 7.36
N THR A 140 -6.60 33.57 7.81
CA THR A 140 -6.72 34.20 9.13
C THR A 140 -6.81 33.21 10.27
N LEU A 141 -7.02 31.91 9.98
CA LEU A 141 -7.10 30.85 10.99
C LEU A 141 -5.87 29.93 10.97
N LEU A 142 -5.35 29.62 9.79
CA LEU A 142 -4.21 28.70 9.64
C LEU A 142 -2.92 29.48 9.43
N GLU A 143 -1.83 28.99 10.01
CA GLU A 143 -0.50 29.60 9.83
C GLU A 143 0.45 28.68 9.06
N SER A 144 0.58 27.42 9.48
CA SER A 144 1.43 26.41 8.85
C SER A 144 0.70 25.05 8.71
N PRO A 145 -0.39 24.99 7.94
CA PRO A 145 -1.17 23.77 7.81
C PRO A 145 -0.39 22.65 7.10
N GLN A 146 -0.38 21.44 7.68
CA GLN A 146 0.37 20.29 7.14
C GLN A 146 -0.55 19.16 6.63
N GLY A 147 -1.77 19.06 7.16
CA GLY A 147 -2.67 17.99 6.77
C GLY A 147 -4.15 18.31 6.88
N ILE A 148 -4.94 17.62 6.07
CA ILE A 148 -6.39 17.57 6.17
C ILE A 148 -6.86 16.12 6.04
N PHE A 149 -7.79 15.72 6.91
CA PHE A 149 -8.47 14.43 6.88
C PHE A 149 -9.95 14.64 7.13
N ILE A 150 -10.82 13.97 6.38
CA ILE A 150 -12.28 14.10 6.54
C ILE A 150 -12.88 12.77 6.96
N LYS A 151 -13.67 12.80 8.02
CA LYS A 151 -14.48 11.66 8.48
C LYS A 151 -15.82 12.16 8.98
N ASN A 152 -16.91 11.51 8.57
CA ASN A 152 -18.27 11.81 9.05
C ASN A 152 -18.63 13.30 8.97
N ASN A 153 -18.28 13.97 7.86
CA ASN A 153 -18.50 15.41 7.66
C ASN A 153 -17.76 16.32 8.65
N ILE A 154 -16.67 15.84 9.24
CA ILE A 154 -15.75 16.63 10.06
C ILE A 154 -14.39 16.61 9.36
N ALA A 155 -13.89 17.80 9.03
CA ALA A 155 -12.53 18.01 8.57
C ALA A 155 -11.62 18.23 9.78
N TYR A 156 -10.59 17.40 9.89
CA TYR A 156 -9.51 17.53 10.86
C TYR A 156 -8.31 18.13 10.15
N ILE A 157 -7.81 19.26 10.63
CA ILE A 157 -6.71 20.00 10.00
C ILE A 157 -5.60 20.17 11.03
N SER A 158 -4.41 19.68 10.70
CA SER A 158 -3.21 19.92 11.49
C SER A 158 -2.54 21.22 11.05
N ASP A 159 -2.31 22.09 12.02
CA ASP A 159 -1.57 23.33 11.86
C ASP A 159 -0.31 23.27 12.72
N ALA A 160 0.85 23.31 12.06
CA ALA A 160 2.18 23.16 12.64
C ALA A 160 2.85 24.52 12.94
N ALA A 161 2.05 25.54 13.20
CA ALA A 161 2.52 26.84 13.68
C ALA A 161 3.37 26.73 14.96
N ASP A 162 3.97 27.84 15.40
CA ASP A 162 4.71 27.93 16.67
C ASP A 162 3.89 27.38 17.87
N THR A 163 2.57 27.48 17.79
CA THR A 163 1.65 26.75 18.67
C THR A 163 0.84 25.73 17.86
N PRO A 164 1.26 24.44 17.84
CA PRO A 164 0.57 23.45 17.04
C PRO A 164 -0.87 23.19 17.51
N ILE A 165 -1.79 23.16 16.56
CA ILE A 165 -3.22 22.98 16.80
C ILE A 165 -3.78 21.97 15.81
N ILE A 166 -4.70 21.13 16.28
CA ILE A 166 -5.56 20.33 15.40
C ILE A 166 -6.98 20.88 15.48
N TYR A 167 -7.46 21.44 14.38
CA TYR A 167 -8.82 21.92 14.22
C TYR A 167 -9.75 20.78 13.84
N SER A 168 -10.98 20.78 14.35
CA SER A 168 -12.08 20.03 13.74
C SER A 168 -13.21 20.97 13.31
N ILE A 169 -13.65 20.79 12.07
CA ILE A 169 -14.57 21.73 11.41
C ILE A 169 -15.61 20.92 10.65
N THR A 170 -16.89 21.19 10.91
CA THR A 170 -17.96 20.53 10.16
C THR A 170 -17.98 20.99 8.71
N THR A 171 -18.01 20.05 7.76
CA THR A 171 -17.97 20.31 6.31
C THR A 171 -19.23 21.03 5.79
N THR A 172 -20.32 21.05 6.58
CA THR A 172 -21.60 21.70 6.24
C THR A 172 -21.77 23.12 6.80
N GLY A 173 -20.80 23.67 7.54
CA GLY A 173 -20.83 25.09 7.97
C GLY A 173 -20.38 25.41 9.40
N THR A 174 -19.62 26.51 9.49
CA THR A 174 -19.28 27.48 10.57
C THR A 174 -18.94 27.09 12.00
N THR A 175 -19.17 25.86 12.49
CA THR A 175 -18.75 25.54 13.86
C THR A 175 -17.29 25.08 13.87
N LEU A 176 -16.38 26.03 14.11
CA LEU A 176 -14.98 25.77 14.41
C LEU A 176 -14.88 25.25 15.85
N THR A 177 -14.42 24.01 16.03
CA THR A 177 -14.03 23.51 17.36
C THR A 177 -12.54 23.20 17.33
N ALA A 178 -11.73 24.04 17.97
CA ALA A 178 -10.34 23.68 18.25
C ALA A 178 -10.37 22.39 19.08
N THR A 179 -9.73 21.34 18.56
CA THR A 179 -9.94 19.97 19.07
C THR A 179 -8.79 19.54 19.96
N ILE A 180 -7.57 19.96 19.64
CA ILE A 180 -6.38 19.74 20.46
C ILE A 180 -5.52 21.00 20.37
N THR A 181 -5.24 21.63 21.52
CA THR A 181 -4.35 22.78 21.63
C THR A 181 -3.06 22.37 22.33
N SER A 182 -1.94 22.43 21.59
CA SER A 182 -0.54 22.57 22.03
C SER A 182 0.07 21.67 23.10
N ALA A 183 -0.61 20.67 23.66
CA ALA A 183 -0.01 19.87 24.70
C ALA A 183 0.97 18.82 24.13
N GLY A 184 2.20 19.22 23.82
CA GLY A 184 3.31 18.33 23.47
C GLY A 184 3.39 17.86 22.02
N LEU A 185 2.75 18.57 21.08
CA LEU A 185 2.95 18.35 19.63
C LEU A 185 4.04 19.26 19.09
N SER A 186 4.80 18.80 18.08
CA SER A 186 5.79 19.59 17.33
C SER A 186 5.79 19.17 15.86
N SER A 187 5.34 20.07 14.98
CA SER A 187 5.13 19.76 13.57
C SER A 187 4.21 18.54 13.33
N PRO A 188 2.96 18.55 13.85
CA PRO A 188 1.99 17.49 13.57
C PRO A 188 1.67 17.46 12.08
N GLN A 189 1.75 16.28 11.48
CA GLN A 189 1.50 16.08 10.06
C GLN A 189 0.05 15.61 9.86
N ILE A 190 -0.23 14.80 8.84
CA ILE A 190 -1.61 14.46 8.47
C ILE A 190 -2.20 13.49 9.51
N VAL A 191 -3.27 13.92 10.16
CA VAL A 191 -3.96 13.15 11.21
C VAL A 191 -4.91 12.11 10.63
N TYR A 192 -5.11 11.02 11.36
CA TYR A 192 -6.14 10.02 11.06
C TYR A 192 -7.06 9.83 12.26
N VAL A 193 -8.36 9.64 12.01
CA VAL A 193 -9.34 9.34 13.07
C VAL A 193 -9.96 7.97 12.81
N ASP A 194 -9.72 7.02 13.70
CA ASP A 194 -10.16 5.63 13.59
C ASP A 194 -11.67 5.48 13.87
N GLN A 195 -12.25 4.30 13.62
CA GLN A 195 -13.68 4.01 13.83
C GLN A 195 -14.14 4.27 15.28
N SER A 196 -13.26 4.10 16.26
CA SER A 196 -13.51 4.35 17.68
C SER A 196 -13.36 5.84 18.08
N ASN A 197 -13.08 6.71 17.11
CA ASN A 197 -12.78 8.14 17.29
C ASN A 197 -11.50 8.43 18.08
N ASN A 198 -10.54 7.50 18.07
CA ASN A 198 -9.19 7.83 18.46
C ASN A 198 -8.48 8.56 17.31
N MET A 199 -7.69 9.56 17.64
CA MET A 199 -6.89 10.31 16.67
C MET A 199 -5.44 9.85 16.72
N PHE A 200 -4.88 9.53 15.56
CA PHE A 200 -3.48 9.20 15.38
C PHE A 200 -2.79 10.38 14.72
N VAL A 201 -1.75 10.89 15.36
CA VAL A 201 -1.03 12.08 14.93
C VAL A 201 0.42 11.71 14.70
N PRO A 202 0.87 11.58 13.43
CA PRO A 202 2.30 11.55 13.14
C PRO A 202 2.88 12.91 13.51
N ASP A 203 3.80 12.89 14.45
CA ASP A 203 4.49 14.07 14.94
C ASP A 203 5.91 14.04 14.38
N TYR A 204 6.18 14.97 13.46
CA TYR A 204 7.39 14.92 12.63
C TYR A 204 8.64 15.13 13.48
N ASP A 205 8.63 16.14 14.36
CA ASP A 205 9.82 16.50 15.13
C ASP A 205 10.03 15.59 16.35
N HIS A 206 8.96 15.12 17.00
CA HIS A 206 9.09 14.13 18.08
C HIS A 206 9.38 12.72 17.54
N ALA A 207 9.41 12.51 16.21
CA ALA A 207 9.72 11.24 15.57
C ALA A 207 8.84 10.06 16.07
N CYS A 208 7.55 10.34 16.27
CA CYS A 208 6.63 9.35 16.84
C CYS A 208 5.20 9.53 16.31
N VAL A 209 4.34 8.56 16.62
CA VAL A 209 2.90 8.67 16.39
C VAL A 209 2.18 8.67 17.73
N PHE A 210 1.53 9.78 18.05
CA PHE A 210 0.66 9.90 19.21
C PHE A 210 -0.73 9.34 18.93
N LYS A 211 -1.36 8.71 19.93
CA LYS A 211 -2.76 8.29 19.88
C LYS A 211 -3.60 8.98 20.95
N PHE A 212 -4.58 9.78 20.55
CA PHE A 212 -5.50 10.48 21.44
C PHE A 212 -6.85 9.75 21.50
N THR A 213 -7.32 9.40 22.69
CA THR A 213 -8.59 8.64 22.87
C THR A 213 -9.80 9.53 23.14
N THR A 214 -9.58 10.78 23.54
CA THR A 214 -10.63 11.79 23.72
C THR A 214 -10.14 13.14 23.21
N PHE A 215 -10.92 13.76 22.34
CA PHE A 215 -10.71 15.12 21.88
C PHE A 215 -10.70 16.11 23.06
N GLY A 216 -9.79 17.09 23.04
CA GLY A 216 -9.73 18.17 24.03
C GLY A 216 -8.91 17.88 25.30
N ASN A 217 -8.36 16.68 25.47
CA ASN A 217 -7.47 16.39 26.59
C ASN A 217 -6.00 16.41 26.15
N VAL A 218 -5.15 17.00 27.01
CA VAL A 218 -3.69 16.84 27.03
C VAL A 218 -3.35 15.35 26.84
N PRO A 219 -2.36 14.98 26.00
CA PRO A 219 -1.95 13.59 25.86
C PRO A 219 -1.58 13.07 27.25
N THR A 220 -2.46 12.23 27.78
CA THR A 220 -2.09 11.28 28.84
C THR A 220 -1.51 10.01 28.20
N THR A 221 -1.14 10.09 26.90
CA THR A 221 -1.37 9.02 25.94
C THR A 221 -0.13 8.30 25.44
N PRO A 222 -0.27 7.00 25.14
CA PRO A 222 0.81 6.14 24.68
C PRO A 222 1.23 6.49 23.25
N VAL A 223 2.54 6.54 23.04
CA VAL A 223 3.14 6.47 21.71
C VAL A 223 2.85 5.09 21.13
N VAL A 224 2.30 5.04 19.92
CA VAL A 224 1.95 3.78 19.24
C VAL A 224 2.93 3.38 18.14
N ALA A 225 3.85 4.29 17.78
CA ALA A 225 4.97 4.00 16.90
C ALA A 225 6.08 5.05 17.11
N GLY A 226 7.34 4.63 16.95
CA GLY A 226 8.49 5.49 17.19
C GLY A 226 8.82 5.70 18.68
N LEU A 227 9.78 6.57 18.92
CA LEU A 227 10.27 6.96 20.25
C LEU A 227 10.39 8.48 20.28
N ILE A 228 9.72 9.11 21.26
CA ILE A 228 9.73 10.57 21.42
C ILE A 228 11.16 11.10 21.47
N ASP A 229 11.43 12.15 20.68
CA ASP A 229 12.70 12.88 20.62
C ASP A 229 13.93 11.98 20.37
N THR A 230 13.70 10.83 19.75
CA THR A 230 14.76 9.85 19.46
C THR A 230 14.68 9.41 18.00
N PRO A 231 14.86 10.33 17.03
CA PRO A 231 14.84 9.99 15.62
C PRO A 231 15.91 8.94 15.30
N GLY A 232 15.58 8.01 14.41
CA GLY A 232 16.52 6.98 13.99
C GLY A 232 15.90 5.94 13.06
N SER A 233 16.74 5.03 12.60
CA SER A 233 16.39 4.04 11.58
C SER A 233 16.12 2.63 12.12
N ASN A 234 16.26 2.41 13.44
CA ASN A 234 15.89 1.14 14.06
C ASN A 234 14.38 0.86 13.86
N LEU A 235 13.98 -0.41 14.00
CA LEU A 235 12.59 -0.80 13.77
C LEU A 235 11.60 -0.24 14.80
N SER A 236 12.07 0.17 15.98
CA SER A 236 11.26 0.86 16.99
C SER A 236 11.33 2.39 16.89
N GLN A 237 12.15 2.93 15.98
CA GLN A 237 12.34 4.36 15.78
C GLN A 237 11.72 4.80 14.45
N LEU A 238 11.37 6.07 14.37
CA LEU A 238 10.98 6.76 13.15
C LEU A 238 11.93 7.95 12.96
N ASP A 239 11.93 8.55 11.78
CA ASP A 239 12.62 9.80 11.49
C ASP A 239 11.79 10.57 10.44
N GLY A 240 11.19 11.68 10.88
CA GLY A 240 10.28 12.49 10.08
C GLY A 240 9.04 11.72 9.58
N PRO A 241 8.21 11.13 10.47
CA PRO A 241 6.97 10.49 10.03
C PRO A 241 5.97 11.53 9.50
N THR A 242 5.44 11.36 8.28
CA THR A 242 4.55 12.36 7.65
C THR A 242 3.09 11.93 7.53
N GLN A 243 2.84 10.71 7.03
CA GLN A 243 1.49 10.25 6.73
C GLN A 243 1.25 8.85 7.26
N LEU A 244 -0.01 8.62 7.63
CA LEU A 244 -0.52 7.33 8.06
C LEU A 244 -1.50 6.79 7.02
N ALA A 245 -1.48 5.48 6.79
CA ALA A 245 -2.59 4.76 6.18
C ALA A 245 -2.95 3.54 7.04
N PHE A 246 -4.19 3.08 6.94
CA PHE A 246 -4.70 2.00 7.77
C PHE A 246 -5.35 0.94 6.88
N ASP A 247 -5.30 -0.31 7.31
CA ASP A 247 -6.12 -1.35 6.70
C ASP A 247 -7.59 -1.19 7.11
N SER A 248 -8.49 -1.81 6.35
CA SER A 248 -9.94 -1.70 6.59
C SER A 248 -10.39 -2.18 7.99
N THR A 249 -9.59 -3.01 8.66
CA THR A 249 -9.86 -3.46 10.04
C THR A 249 -9.22 -2.57 11.10
N GLU A 250 -8.44 -1.56 10.70
CA GLU A 250 -7.65 -0.68 11.58
C GLU A 250 -6.75 -1.46 12.56
N THR A 251 -6.30 -2.65 12.16
CA THR A 251 -5.35 -3.46 12.94
C THR A 251 -3.92 -2.99 12.70
N TYR A 252 -3.63 -2.61 11.46
CA TYR A 252 -2.32 -2.17 11.00
C TYR A 252 -2.35 -0.72 10.58
N MET A 253 -1.31 -0.01 11.00
CA MET A 253 -0.98 1.34 10.56
C MET A 253 0.31 1.29 9.75
N PHE A 254 0.28 1.86 8.56
CA PHE A 254 1.41 2.07 7.67
C PHE A 254 1.86 3.53 7.79
N ILE A 255 3.15 3.73 8.00
CA ILE A 255 3.73 5.05 8.26
C ILE A 255 4.74 5.35 7.17
N ALA A 256 4.60 6.50 6.52
CA ALA A 256 5.68 7.09 5.74
C ALA A 256 6.75 7.61 6.72
N ASP A 257 7.85 6.87 6.81
CA ASP A 257 9.02 7.20 7.63
C ASP A 257 10.03 7.89 6.72
N SER A 258 9.78 9.18 6.48
CA SER A 258 10.20 9.86 5.25
C SER A 258 11.70 10.02 5.15
N ASN A 259 12.37 10.41 6.25
CA ASN A 259 13.82 10.59 6.26
C ASN A 259 14.56 9.25 6.18
N ASN A 260 13.92 8.17 6.63
CA ASN A 260 14.41 6.81 6.49
C ASN A 260 14.09 6.16 5.13
N ASN A 261 13.41 6.87 4.22
CA ASN A 261 13.09 6.38 2.87
C ASN A 261 12.38 5.02 2.88
N ARG A 262 11.42 4.84 3.80
CA ARG A 262 10.69 3.57 3.94
C ARG A 262 9.24 3.78 4.32
N ILE A 263 8.43 2.76 4.05
CA ILE A 263 7.14 2.59 4.71
C ILE A 263 7.28 1.49 5.76
N ILE A 264 6.97 1.82 7.00
CA ILE A 264 7.03 0.90 8.14
C ILE A 264 5.62 0.67 8.71
N ARG A 265 5.30 -0.58 9.05
CA ARG A 265 3.99 -0.98 9.55
C ARG A 265 4.05 -1.32 11.04
N PHE A 266 3.11 -0.78 11.80
CA PHE A 266 2.89 -1.06 13.22
C PHE A 266 1.50 -1.63 13.45
N LEU A 267 1.28 -2.27 14.60
CA LEU A 267 -0.07 -2.54 15.11
C LEU A 267 -0.64 -1.23 15.68
N THR A 268 -1.93 -0.98 15.48
CA THR A 268 -2.61 0.20 16.09
C THR A 268 -2.74 0.12 17.61
N THR A 269 -2.50 -1.08 18.17
CA THR A 269 -2.44 -1.37 19.60
C THR A 269 -1.01 -1.42 20.14
N ALA A 270 0.00 -1.13 19.31
CA ALA A 270 1.39 -1.09 19.76
C ALA A 270 1.60 -0.02 20.85
N THR A 271 2.68 -0.18 21.59
CA THR A 271 3.09 0.69 22.69
C THR A 271 4.52 1.18 22.48
N THR A 272 4.94 2.13 23.30
CA THR A 272 6.26 2.77 23.18
C THR A 272 7.38 1.73 23.19
N GLY A 273 8.21 1.75 22.15
CA GLY A 273 9.35 0.83 21.99
C GLY A 273 9.05 -0.47 21.27
N ASP A 274 7.78 -0.76 20.93
CA ASP A 274 7.48 -1.86 20.01
C ASP A 274 8.17 -1.64 18.66
N THR A 275 8.53 -2.72 17.99
CA THR A 275 9.18 -2.67 16.68
C THR A 275 8.15 -2.80 15.56
N GLY A 276 8.22 -1.91 14.58
CA GLY A 276 7.51 -2.03 13.32
C GLY A 276 8.16 -3.03 12.37
N VAL A 277 7.52 -3.23 11.23
CA VAL A 277 8.03 -4.07 10.13
C VAL A 277 8.09 -3.24 8.87
N VAL A 278 9.26 -3.17 8.23
CA VAL A 278 9.41 -2.48 6.94
C VAL A 278 8.62 -3.24 5.88
N VAL A 279 7.69 -2.53 5.21
CA VAL A 279 6.82 -3.12 4.18
C VAL A 279 7.13 -2.58 2.78
N ALA A 280 7.79 -1.44 2.67
CA ALA A 280 8.27 -0.91 1.40
C ALA A 280 9.61 -0.20 1.63
N SER A 281 10.61 -0.65 0.88
CA SER A 281 11.99 -0.13 0.84
C SER A 281 12.64 -0.72 -0.41
N GLY A 282 13.54 -0.02 -1.10
CA GLY A 282 14.18 -0.61 -2.28
C GLY A 282 15.14 0.33 -3.01
N THR A 283 15.77 -0.20 -4.06
CA THR A 283 16.88 0.44 -4.78
C THR A 283 16.52 0.94 -6.19
N ASP A 284 15.62 0.27 -6.91
CA ASP A 284 15.21 0.64 -8.29
C ASP A 284 13.90 1.42 -8.29
N TYR A 285 13.98 2.72 -8.61
CA TYR A 285 12.91 3.69 -8.40
C TYR A 285 12.32 3.60 -6.98
N GLY A 286 13.17 3.26 -6.01
CA GLY A 286 12.79 2.91 -4.64
C GLY A 286 12.02 4.01 -3.92
N ILE A 287 11.61 3.72 -2.69
CA ILE A 287 11.00 4.72 -1.81
C ILE A 287 12.03 5.84 -1.59
N ASN A 288 11.67 7.08 -1.92
CA ASN A 288 12.56 8.24 -1.84
C ASN A 288 11.73 9.45 -1.40
N GLU A 289 11.94 9.84 -0.15
CA GLU A 289 11.16 10.81 0.62
C GLU A 289 9.65 10.60 0.42
N PRO A 290 9.10 9.47 0.94
CA PRO A 290 7.67 9.23 0.87
C PRO A 290 6.98 10.30 1.71
N TYR A 291 6.25 11.22 1.08
CA TYR A 291 5.56 12.29 1.81
C TYR A 291 4.14 11.88 2.20
N ASN A 292 3.47 11.13 1.32
CA ASN A 292 2.10 10.67 1.54
C ASN A 292 1.94 9.21 1.09
N LEU A 293 0.94 8.54 1.67
CA LEU A 293 0.50 7.24 1.23
C LEU A 293 -1.01 7.05 1.39
N TYR A 294 -1.55 6.16 0.55
CA TYR A 294 -2.90 5.62 0.64
C TYR A 294 -2.83 4.09 0.57
N TYR A 295 -3.56 3.38 1.42
CA TYR A 295 -3.63 1.92 1.40
C TYR A 295 -5.00 1.45 0.91
N ASP A 296 -5.02 0.79 -0.25
CA ASP A 296 -6.22 0.14 -0.76
C ASP A 296 -6.31 -1.28 -0.19
N SER A 297 -7.17 -1.43 0.82
CA SER A 297 -7.40 -2.71 1.49
C SER A 297 -8.06 -3.77 0.58
N SER A 298 -8.69 -3.37 -0.52
CA SER A 298 -9.34 -4.32 -1.43
C SER A 298 -8.33 -5.07 -2.30
N SER A 299 -7.24 -4.39 -2.67
CA SER A 299 -6.19 -4.94 -3.55
C SER A 299 -4.86 -5.21 -2.84
N ASP A 300 -4.73 -4.80 -1.57
CA ASP A 300 -3.52 -4.91 -0.76
C ASP A 300 -2.33 -4.17 -1.40
N TYR A 301 -2.59 -2.94 -1.84
CA TYR A 301 -1.57 -2.04 -2.42
C TYR A 301 -1.49 -0.72 -1.67
N LEU A 302 -0.25 -0.26 -1.46
CA LEU A 302 0.08 1.10 -1.07
C LEU A 302 0.27 1.94 -2.33
N TYR A 303 -0.28 3.15 -2.34
CA TYR A 303 0.03 4.20 -3.30
C TYR A 303 0.85 5.24 -2.56
N ILE A 304 2.09 5.46 -2.98
CA ILE A 304 3.08 6.22 -2.23
C ILE A 304 3.57 7.36 -3.09
N ALA A 305 3.45 8.59 -2.58
CA ALA A 305 4.02 9.76 -3.21
C ALA A 305 5.50 9.86 -2.88
N ASN A 306 6.36 9.55 -3.86
CA ASN A 306 7.79 9.77 -3.76
C ASN A 306 8.08 11.21 -4.17
N ALA A 307 7.99 12.13 -3.23
CA ALA A 307 8.03 13.56 -3.49
C ALA A 307 9.31 13.96 -4.23
N GLN A 308 10.47 13.50 -3.74
CA GLN A 308 11.77 13.83 -4.33
C GLN A 308 11.97 13.23 -5.74
N SER A 309 11.26 12.15 -6.05
CA SER A 309 11.39 11.48 -7.36
C SER A 309 10.38 11.97 -8.40
N GLY A 310 9.41 12.82 -8.03
CA GLY A 310 8.40 13.32 -8.96
C GLY A 310 7.46 12.22 -9.48
N ILE A 311 7.20 11.18 -8.67
CA ILE A 311 6.39 10.02 -9.08
C ILE A 311 5.48 9.55 -7.93
N VAL A 312 4.40 8.86 -8.30
CA VAL A 312 3.63 8.02 -7.38
C VAL A 312 3.86 6.56 -7.72
N ILE A 313 4.16 5.75 -6.70
CA ILE A 313 4.43 4.33 -6.84
C ILE A 313 3.33 3.52 -6.18
N ARG A 314 2.81 2.53 -6.91
CA ARG A 314 1.99 1.47 -6.35
C ARG A 314 2.88 0.33 -5.87
N TRP A 315 2.79 -0.03 -4.60
CA TRP A 315 3.67 -0.99 -3.93
C TRP A 315 2.88 -2.04 -3.18
N LYS A 316 3.14 -3.32 -3.42
CA LYS A 316 2.56 -4.40 -2.62
C LYS A 316 3.41 -4.59 -1.36
N PRO A 317 2.84 -4.57 -0.14
CA PRO A 317 3.62 -4.78 1.09
C PRO A 317 4.56 -5.99 0.97
N PHE A 318 5.81 -5.82 1.39
CA PHE A 318 6.92 -6.79 1.32
C PHE A 318 7.43 -7.14 -0.08
N ALA A 319 6.93 -6.51 -1.14
CA ALA A 319 7.55 -6.62 -2.45
C ALA A 319 8.94 -5.96 -2.47
N LEU A 320 9.79 -6.40 -3.40
CA LEU A 320 11.13 -5.85 -3.61
C LEU A 320 11.14 -4.54 -4.41
N SER A 321 10.06 -4.29 -5.16
CA SER A 321 9.89 -3.10 -5.99
C SER A 321 8.41 -2.77 -6.18
N GLY A 322 8.14 -1.51 -6.53
CA GLY A 322 6.82 -1.02 -6.90
C GLY A 322 6.69 -0.74 -8.40
N THR A 323 5.51 -0.29 -8.81
CA THR A 323 5.22 0.15 -10.17
C THR A 323 4.90 1.64 -10.17
N VAL A 324 5.53 2.42 -11.04
CA VAL A 324 5.17 3.83 -11.23
C VAL A 324 3.77 3.92 -11.84
N VAL A 325 2.87 4.64 -11.16
CA VAL A 325 1.47 4.80 -11.56
C VAL A 325 1.09 6.25 -11.85
N ALA A 326 1.96 7.21 -11.51
CA ALA A 326 1.87 8.61 -11.95
C ALA A 326 3.26 9.23 -12.00
N GLY A 327 3.48 10.17 -12.94
CA GLY A 327 4.78 10.77 -13.20
C GLY A 327 5.68 9.89 -14.10
N VAL A 328 6.89 10.37 -14.40
CA VAL A 328 7.88 9.64 -15.19
C VAL A 328 9.16 9.53 -14.37
N ALA A 329 9.62 8.32 -14.12
CA ALA A 329 10.80 8.12 -13.29
C ALA A 329 12.06 8.76 -13.91
N GLY A 330 12.81 9.48 -13.08
CA GLY A 330 14.01 10.22 -13.51
C GLY A 330 13.68 11.53 -14.24
N SER A 331 12.44 12.00 -14.23
CA SER A 331 12.04 13.27 -14.83
C SER A 331 10.94 13.96 -14.02
N SER A 332 11.10 15.24 -13.75
CA SER A 332 10.11 16.09 -13.08
C SER A 332 9.81 17.32 -13.93
N GLY A 333 8.59 17.85 -13.81
CA GLY A 333 8.18 19.01 -14.61
C GLY A 333 6.67 19.25 -14.59
N SER A 334 6.20 20.14 -15.46
CA SER A 334 4.82 20.65 -15.46
C SER A 334 3.93 20.11 -16.59
N SER A 335 4.45 19.25 -17.49
CA SER A 335 3.61 18.59 -18.49
C SER A 335 2.58 17.68 -17.83
N SER A 336 1.54 17.26 -18.56
CA SER A 336 0.50 16.36 -18.03
C SER A 336 1.02 14.98 -17.60
N SER A 337 2.18 14.57 -18.10
CA SER A 337 2.83 13.31 -17.75
C SER A 337 3.83 13.41 -16.60
N LEU A 338 4.24 14.62 -16.21
CA LEU A 338 5.24 14.86 -15.19
C LEU A 338 4.60 15.43 -13.93
N LEU A 339 5.21 15.14 -12.79
CA LEU A 339 4.88 15.72 -11.50
C LEU A 339 6.11 16.48 -10.99
N TYR A 340 5.89 17.40 -10.06
CA TYR A 340 6.93 18.13 -9.37
C TYR A 340 6.61 18.19 -7.88
N GLY A 341 7.29 17.34 -7.10
CA GLY A 341 7.06 17.17 -5.67
C GLY A 341 5.64 16.69 -5.36
N PRO A 342 5.18 15.51 -5.84
CA PRO A 342 3.86 15.02 -5.51
C PRO A 342 3.69 14.87 -3.98
N GLY A 343 2.58 15.39 -3.48
CA GLY A 343 2.19 15.34 -2.07
C GLY A 343 1.09 14.31 -1.85
N GLY A 344 -0.08 14.75 -1.40
CA GLY A 344 -1.23 13.90 -1.10
C GLY A 344 -1.65 13.00 -2.25
N VAL A 345 -1.95 11.74 -1.93
CA VAL A 345 -2.50 10.75 -2.87
C VAL A 345 -3.77 10.15 -2.33
N TYR A 346 -4.73 9.90 -3.21
CA TYR A 346 -5.98 9.21 -2.88
C TYR A 346 -6.37 8.29 -4.03
N TYR A 347 -6.56 7.00 -3.74
CA TYR A 347 -6.99 6.03 -4.75
C TYR A 347 -8.44 5.64 -4.52
N ASP A 348 -9.29 5.86 -5.52
CA ASP A 348 -10.65 5.37 -5.52
C ASP A 348 -10.72 4.01 -6.21
N ALA A 349 -10.81 2.94 -5.42
CA ALA A 349 -10.91 1.59 -5.96
C ALA A 349 -12.19 1.35 -6.78
N ALA A 350 -13.28 2.09 -6.54
CA ALA A 350 -14.53 1.93 -7.27
C ALA A 350 -14.45 2.45 -8.72
N THR A 351 -13.76 3.57 -8.91
CA THR A 351 -13.55 4.17 -10.24
C THR A 351 -12.18 3.88 -10.85
N GLN A 352 -11.28 3.29 -10.06
CA GLN A 352 -9.86 3.06 -10.37
C GLN A 352 -9.08 4.34 -10.69
N LEU A 353 -9.50 5.47 -10.12
CA LEU A 353 -8.84 6.76 -10.29
C LEU A 353 -7.85 7.03 -9.16
N LEU A 354 -6.64 7.45 -9.52
CA LEU A 354 -5.64 7.96 -8.58
C LEU A 354 -5.62 9.48 -8.65
N TYR A 355 -5.92 10.13 -7.54
CA TYR A 355 -5.79 11.57 -7.38
C TYR A 355 -4.46 11.91 -6.73
N VAL A 356 -3.74 12.88 -7.29
CA VAL A 356 -2.40 13.27 -6.86
C VAL A 356 -2.34 14.79 -6.72
N ALA A 357 -1.88 15.27 -5.58
CA ALA A 357 -1.57 16.67 -5.39
C ALA A 357 -0.18 16.93 -5.98
N ASP A 358 -0.11 17.65 -7.09
CA ASP A 358 1.13 17.97 -7.78
C ASP A 358 1.64 19.33 -7.25
N VAL A 359 2.29 19.28 -6.09
CA VAL A 359 2.51 20.42 -5.19
C VAL A 359 3.21 21.56 -5.91
N GLY A 360 4.36 21.28 -6.52
CA GLY A 360 5.19 22.30 -7.14
C GLY A 360 4.59 22.90 -8.42
N ASN A 361 3.58 22.25 -8.99
CA ASN A 361 2.83 22.75 -10.14
C ASN A 361 1.49 23.40 -9.75
N GLY A 362 1.12 23.46 -8.46
CA GLY A 362 -0.11 24.14 -8.03
C GLY A 362 -1.39 23.56 -8.65
N ARG A 363 -1.49 22.22 -8.70
CA ARG A 363 -2.63 21.53 -9.31
C ARG A 363 -2.95 20.19 -8.64
N ILE A 364 -4.20 19.75 -8.79
CA ILE A 364 -4.62 18.38 -8.48
C ILE A 364 -4.84 17.63 -9.80
N MET A 365 -4.21 16.46 -9.91
CA MET A 365 -4.22 15.61 -11.09
C MET A 365 -4.98 14.32 -10.80
N ALA A 366 -5.75 13.83 -11.76
CA ALA A 366 -6.36 12.51 -11.73
C ALA A 366 -5.72 11.63 -12.81
N TYR A 367 -5.31 10.43 -12.43
CA TYR A 367 -4.70 9.44 -13.30
C TYR A 367 -5.63 8.24 -13.40
N CYS A 368 -5.94 7.86 -14.63
CA CYS A 368 -6.55 6.56 -14.90
C CYS A 368 -5.48 5.47 -14.82
N ASN A 369 -5.90 4.26 -14.45
CA ASN A 369 -5.01 3.13 -14.15
C ASN A 369 -3.92 2.91 -15.22
N ASN A 370 -2.68 3.30 -14.88
CA ASN A 370 -1.46 3.22 -15.70
C ASN A 370 -1.40 4.15 -16.94
N ASP A 371 -2.24 5.18 -17.00
CA ASP A 371 -2.10 6.21 -18.03
C ASP A 371 -0.82 7.02 -17.82
N ALA A 372 -0.09 7.25 -18.91
CA ALA A 372 1.15 8.03 -18.88
C ALA A 372 0.94 9.52 -18.63
N SER A 373 -0.30 10.01 -18.65
CA SER A 373 -0.65 11.42 -18.44
C SER A 373 -1.88 11.53 -17.55
N GLY A 374 -1.83 12.47 -16.62
CA GLY A 374 -2.96 12.80 -15.77
C GLY A 374 -3.84 13.89 -16.40
N ILE A 375 -5.07 13.97 -15.91
CA ILE A 375 -6.03 15.02 -16.22
C ILE A 375 -6.04 15.98 -15.02
N MET A 376 -5.83 17.27 -15.28
CA MET A 376 -5.96 18.29 -14.24
C MET A 376 -7.44 18.44 -13.87
N ILE A 377 -7.77 18.24 -12.59
CA ILE A 377 -9.15 18.38 -12.10
C ILE A 377 -9.39 19.72 -11.40
N VAL A 378 -8.36 20.28 -10.77
CA VAL A 378 -8.40 21.57 -10.05
C VAL A 378 -7.03 22.25 -10.13
N GLY A 379 -7.04 23.59 -10.13
CA GLY A 379 -5.85 24.43 -10.26
C GLY A 379 -5.65 24.91 -11.69
N THR A 380 -4.56 25.65 -11.92
CA THR A 380 -4.19 26.12 -13.27
C THR A 380 -2.87 25.53 -13.78
N GLY A 381 -2.19 24.70 -12.97
CA GLY A 381 -0.84 24.23 -13.27
C GLY A 381 0.24 25.31 -13.09
N ILE A 382 -0.12 26.42 -12.46
CA ILE A 382 0.77 27.53 -12.13
C ILE A 382 0.44 27.94 -10.68
N PRO A 383 1.42 27.85 -9.76
CA PRO A 383 1.25 28.31 -8.39
C PRO A 383 0.69 29.73 -8.28
N GLY A 384 -0.31 29.94 -7.42
CA GLY A 384 -0.92 31.25 -7.20
C GLY A 384 -1.94 31.26 -6.06
N ASN A 385 -2.55 32.41 -5.80
CA ASN A 385 -3.46 32.63 -4.66
C ASN A 385 -4.91 32.95 -5.06
N GLY A 386 -5.23 32.95 -6.36
CA GLY A 386 -6.60 33.06 -6.83
C GLY A 386 -7.47 31.86 -6.43
N LEU A 387 -8.79 31.99 -6.54
CA LEU A 387 -9.75 30.90 -6.23
C LEU A 387 -9.74 29.76 -7.27
N THR A 388 -9.12 29.98 -8.42
CA THR A 388 -8.88 28.95 -9.44
C THR A 388 -7.46 28.38 -9.36
N GLN A 389 -6.60 28.96 -8.51
CA GLN A 389 -5.19 28.64 -8.37
C GLN A 389 -4.92 27.97 -7.02
N LEU A 390 -3.83 27.23 -6.96
CA LEU A 390 -3.30 26.63 -5.74
C LEU A 390 -1.83 27.02 -5.65
N GLY A 391 -1.34 27.46 -4.48
CA GLY A 391 0.05 27.86 -4.26
C GLY A 391 0.96 26.66 -4.03
N ALA A 392 0.56 25.77 -3.13
CA ALA A 392 1.24 24.49 -2.89
C ALA A 392 0.24 23.51 -2.26
N PRO A 393 -0.54 22.77 -3.06
CA PRO A 393 -1.54 21.85 -2.54
C PRO A 393 -0.85 20.62 -1.92
N TYR A 394 -0.52 20.65 -0.63
CA TYR A 394 0.23 19.56 0.02
C TYR A 394 -0.57 18.27 0.07
N THR A 395 -1.88 18.35 0.32
CA THR A 395 -2.76 17.18 0.36
C THR A 395 -4.20 17.54 0.03
N MET A 396 -5.04 16.52 -0.07
CA MET A 396 -6.45 16.64 -0.37
C MET A 396 -7.28 15.66 0.44
N ALA A 397 -8.57 15.98 0.62
CA ALA A 397 -9.55 15.08 1.21
C ALA A 397 -10.89 15.20 0.47
N PHE A 398 -11.68 14.13 0.51
CA PHE A 398 -13.03 14.09 -0.03
C PHE A 398 -14.03 13.92 1.10
N ASP A 399 -15.18 14.59 1.00
CA ASP A 399 -16.32 14.30 1.88
C ASP A 399 -17.19 13.15 1.31
N SER A 400 -18.24 12.76 2.03
CA SER A 400 -19.16 11.70 1.58
C SER A 400 -19.94 12.04 0.32
N SER A 401 -20.02 13.33 -0.05
CA SER A 401 -20.63 13.82 -1.28
C SER A 401 -19.61 13.96 -2.42
N TRP A 402 -18.36 13.55 -2.19
CA TRP A 402 -17.23 13.73 -3.10
C TRP A 402 -16.89 15.19 -3.40
N ASN A 403 -17.24 16.13 -2.52
CA ASN A 403 -16.63 17.47 -2.58
C ASN A 403 -15.15 17.35 -2.23
N LEU A 404 -14.31 18.07 -2.97
CA LEU A 404 -12.87 18.05 -2.84
C LEU A 404 -12.41 19.21 -1.97
N TYR A 405 -11.62 18.91 -0.95
CA TYR A 405 -10.98 19.88 -0.07
C TYR A 405 -9.48 19.80 -0.28
N VAL A 406 -8.86 20.91 -0.64
CA VAL A 406 -7.42 21.00 -0.94
C VAL A 406 -6.74 21.87 0.10
N LEU A 407 -5.71 21.33 0.75
CA LEU A 407 -4.85 22.06 1.66
C LEU A 407 -3.84 22.90 0.87
N ASP A 408 -4.21 24.14 0.60
CA ASP A 408 -3.43 25.09 -0.19
C ASP A 408 -2.38 25.78 0.70
N SER A 409 -1.32 25.04 1.00
CA SER A 409 -0.47 25.24 2.18
C SER A 409 0.35 26.53 2.12
N SER A 410 0.90 26.88 0.95
CA SER A 410 1.61 28.17 0.77
C SER A 410 0.70 29.39 0.87
N ASN A 411 -0.62 29.21 0.76
CA ASN A 411 -1.61 30.27 0.97
C ASN A 411 -2.32 30.11 2.34
N SER A 412 -1.80 29.25 3.21
CA SER A 412 -2.31 28.94 4.56
C SER A 412 -3.83 28.77 4.61
N ARG A 413 -4.42 28.04 3.65
CA ARG A 413 -5.88 27.93 3.54
C ARG A 413 -6.33 26.56 3.08
N VAL A 414 -7.61 26.27 3.29
CA VAL A 414 -8.29 25.13 2.65
C VAL A 414 -9.29 25.66 1.64
N GLN A 415 -9.16 25.22 0.40
CA GLN A 415 -10.15 25.49 -0.66
C GLN A 415 -11.06 24.29 -0.87
N GLN A 416 -12.37 24.54 -0.96
CA GLN A 416 -13.39 23.54 -1.28
C GLN A 416 -13.87 23.71 -2.73
N PHE A 417 -13.94 22.59 -3.44
CA PHE A 417 -14.46 22.45 -4.78
C PHE A 417 -15.67 21.51 -4.75
N ILE A 418 -16.78 21.97 -5.30
CA ILE A 418 -18.06 21.26 -5.28
C ILE A 418 -18.10 20.31 -6.46
N ARG A 419 -18.49 19.07 -6.19
CA ARG A 419 -18.74 18.08 -7.23
C ARG A 419 -19.97 18.49 -8.06
N LEU A 420 -19.85 18.43 -9.38
CA LEU A 420 -20.89 18.82 -10.34
C LEU A 420 -21.85 17.70 -10.71
#